data_AF-A0A532AG11-F1
#
_entry.id   AF-A0A532AG11-F1
#
_cell.length_a   1.000
_cell.length_b   1.000
_cell.length_c   1.000
_cell.angle_alpha   90.00
_cell.angle_beta   90.00
_cell.angle_gamma   90.00
#
_symmetry.space_group_name_H-M   'P 1'
#
loop_
_entity.id
_entity.type
_entity.pdbx_description
1 polymer ?
#
loop_
_entity_poly.entity_id
_entity_poly.type
_entity_poly.pdbx_seq_one_letter_code
_entity_poly.pdbx_strand_id
1 'polypeptide(L)' 'EKLTAENWDEFYLAARRLALADMRRTDPTSARMLIEAKASGEPAEVRLALVELMRFGLSAEDAPFLKSLSADRSGKVREL' A
#
# COMPACT_ATOMS: atom_id res chain seq x y z
N GLU A 1 -1.62 16.15 9.46
CA GLU A 1 -2.88 15.55 8.99
C GLU A 1 -2.64 14.08 8.68
N LYS A 2 -3.56 13.17 9.04
CA LYS A 2 -3.41 11.72 8.76
C LYS A 2 -3.87 11.46 7.32
N LEU A 3 -3.12 10.63 6.58
CA LEU A 3 -3.52 10.20 5.25
C LEU A 3 -4.73 9.27 5.35
N THR A 4 -5.76 9.53 4.54
CA THR A 4 -6.99 8.74 4.46
C THR A 4 -7.34 8.46 3.00
N ALA A 5 -8.45 7.75 2.78
CA ALA A 5 -8.93 7.49 1.42
C ALA A 5 -9.50 8.76 0.77
N GLU A 6 -10.08 9.66 1.57
CA GLU A 6 -10.70 10.90 1.10
C GLU A 6 -9.66 11.93 0.65
N ASN A 7 -8.59 12.11 1.42
CA ASN A 7 -7.53 13.08 1.10
C ASN A 7 -6.34 12.47 0.32
N TRP A 8 -6.45 11.22 -0.16
CA TRP A 8 -5.38 10.53 -0.87
C TRP A 8 -4.82 11.36 -2.03
N ASP A 9 -5.73 11.89 -2.87
CA ASP A 9 -5.38 12.61 -4.09
C ASP A 9 -4.78 14.00 -3.83
N GLU A 10 -4.94 14.52 -2.61
CA GLU A 10 -4.37 15.80 -2.17
C GLU A 10 -2.89 15.69 -1.77
N PHE A 11 -2.42 14.47 -1.48
CA PHE A 11 -1.03 14.22 -1.11
C PHE A 11 -0.17 13.93 -2.33
N TYR A 12 1.04 14.50 -2.37
CA TYR A 12 2.08 14.08 -3.31
C TYR A 12 2.49 12.63 -3.07
N LEU A 13 2.90 11.91 -4.12
CA LEU A 13 3.32 10.50 -4.04
C LEU A 13 4.37 10.23 -2.95
N ALA A 14 5.37 11.08 -2.81
CA ALA A 14 6.41 10.94 -1.78
C ALA A 14 5.82 11.10 -0.36
N ALA A 15 4.89 12.04 -0.17
CA ALA A 15 4.21 12.25 1.09
C ALA A 15 3.30 11.06 1.46
N ARG A 16 2.58 10.49 0.48
CA ARG A 16 1.78 9.26 0.67
C ARG A 16 2.64 8.12 1.20
N ARG A 17 3.82 7.90 0.61
CA ARG A 17 4.74 6.82 1.03
C ARG A 17 5.28 7.02 2.43
N LEU A 18 5.67 8.25 2.79
CA LEU A 18 6.14 8.57 4.14
C LEU A 18 5.04 8.35 5.18
N ALA A 19 3.83 8.86 4.91
CA ALA A 19 2.68 8.69 5.79
C ALA A 19 2.29 7.22 5.96
N LEU A 20 2.23 6.44 4.86
CA LEU A 20 1.94 5.02 4.92
C LEU A 20 3.02 4.21 5.64
N ALA A 21 4.30 4.55 5.48
CA ALA A 21 5.38 3.89 6.20
C ALA A 21 5.27 4.12 7.72
N ASP A 22 4.88 5.33 8.13
CA ASP A 22 4.60 5.65 9.54
C ASP A 22 3.36 4.90 10.04
N MET A 23 2.25 4.94 9.28
CA MET A 23 1.04 4.19 9.60
C MET A 23 1.30 2.68 9.70
N ARG A 24 2.15 2.10 8.84
CA ARG A 24 2.51 0.67 8.94
C ARG A 24 3.23 0.31 10.24
N ARG A 25 3.87 1.26 10.91
CA ARG A 25 4.52 1.04 12.22
C ARG A 25 3.57 1.25 13.40
N THR A 26 2.55 2.09 13.25
CA THR A 26 1.67 2.51 14.35
C THR A 26 0.27 1.88 14.29
N ASP A 27 -0.25 1.65 13.09
CA ASP A 27 -1.58 1.14 12.76
C ASP A 27 -1.52 0.33 11.45
N PRO A 28 -0.87 -0.85 11.45
CA PRO A 28 -0.62 -1.65 10.26
C PRO A 28 -1.90 -2.06 9.53
N THR A 29 -2.99 -2.30 10.26
CA THR A 29 -4.29 -2.67 9.71
C THR A 29 -4.88 -1.56 8.86
N SER A 30 -4.96 -0.33 9.39
CA SER A 30 -5.51 0.80 8.63
C SER A 30 -4.64 1.14 7.42
N ALA A 31 -3.31 1.04 7.55
CA ALA A 31 -2.40 1.21 6.44
C ALA A 31 -2.61 0.16 5.33
N ARG A 32 -2.76 -1.13 5.69
CA ARG A 32 -3.08 -2.19 4.72
C ARG A 32 -4.37 -1.89 3.98
N MET A 33 -5.44 -1.56 4.70
CA MET A 33 -6.74 -1.26 4.10
C MET A 33 -6.66 -0.09 3.13
N LEU A 34 -5.90 0.96 3.46
CA LEU A 34 -5.71 2.11 2.58
C LEU A 34 -4.88 1.75 1.34
N ILE A 35 -3.80 0.97 1.49
CA ILE A 35 -3.00 0.48 0.36
C ILE A 35 -3.88 -0.37 -0.57
N GLU A 36 -4.63 -1.32 -0.04
CA GLU A 36 -5.51 -2.20 -0.81
C GLU A 36 -6.59 -1.42 -1.57
N ALA A 37 -7.20 -0.43 -0.92
CA ALA A 37 -8.23 0.41 -1.53
C ALA A 37 -7.71 1.30 -2.67
N LYS A 38 -6.48 1.81 -2.56
CA LYS A 38 -5.95 2.82 -3.50
C LYS A 38 -4.97 2.28 -4.53
N ALA A 39 -4.24 1.21 -4.23
CA ALA A 39 -3.21 0.70 -5.12
C ALA A 39 -3.77 0.33 -6.51
N SER A 40 -4.96 -0.25 -6.61
CA SER A 40 -5.53 -0.70 -7.89
C SER A 40 -5.61 0.42 -8.97
N GLY A 41 -5.88 1.66 -8.55
CA GLY A 41 -5.95 2.84 -9.42
C GLY A 41 -4.59 3.41 -9.84
N GLU A 42 -3.52 3.04 -9.14
CA GLU A 42 -2.19 3.60 -9.34
C GLU A 42 -1.42 2.90 -10.48
N PRO A 43 -0.43 3.56 -11.11
CA PRO A 43 0.50 2.94 -12.06
C PRO A 43 1.29 1.78 -11.42
N ALA A 44 1.79 0.85 -12.24
CA ALA A 44 2.46 -0.36 -11.74
C ALA A 44 3.65 -0.06 -10.80
N GLU A 45 4.47 0.94 -11.12
CA GLU A 45 5.61 1.35 -10.28
C GLU A 45 5.19 1.94 -8.93
N VAL A 46 4.05 2.64 -8.91
CA VAL A 46 3.49 3.17 -7.67
C VAL A 46 2.94 2.02 -6.82
N ARG A 47 2.17 1.09 -7.42
CA ARG A 47 1.69 -0.11 -6.72
C ARG A 47 2.82 -0.90 -6.09
N LEU A 48 3.87 -1.16 -6.86
CA LEU A 48 5.09 -1.82 -6.39
C LEU A 48 5.64 -1.15 -5.12
N ALA A 49 5.86 0.16 -5.19
CA ALA A 49 6.40 0.91 -4.06
C ALA A 49 5.46 0.94 -2.84
N LEU A 50 4.14 0.87 -3.04
CA LEU A 50 3.17 0.75 -1.95
C LEU A 50 3.21 -0.63 -1.29
N VAL A 51 3.29 -1.70 -2.09
CA VAL A 51 3.42 -3.09 -1.59
C VAL A 51 4.73 -3.27 -0.81
N GLU A 52 5.83 -2.67 -1.26
CA GLU A 52 7.11 -2.71 -0.54
C GLU A 52 7.02 -2.13 0.88
N LEU A 53 6.05 -1.25 1.18
CA LEU A 53 5.84 -0.70 2.53
C LEU A 53 5.30 -1.74 3.51
N MET A 54 4.71 -2.83 3.01
CA MET A 54 4.17 -3.91 3.85
C MET A 54 5.24 -4.56 4.73
N ARG A 55 6.53 -4.44 4.37
CA ARG A 55 7.67 -4.88 5.18
C ARG A 55 7.68 -4.29 6.59
N PHE A 56 7.12 -3.08 6.77
CA PHE A 56 6.94 -2.49 8.09
C PHE A 56 5.68 -3.08 8.71
N GLY A 57 5.78 -3.61 9.92
CA GLY A 57 4.62 -4.18 10.64
C GLY A 57 4.00 -5.40 9.96
N LEU A 58 4.76 -6.13 9.11
CA LEU A 58 4.29 -7.31 8.40
C LEU A 58 3.73 -8.35 9.38
N SER A 59 2.53 -8.82 9.10
CA SER A 59 1.81 -9.77 9.96
C SER A 59 0.96 -10.75 9.14
N ALA A 60 0.43 -11.77 9.80
CA ALA A 60 -0.45 -12.75 9.15
C ALA A 60 -1.73 -12.12 8.56
N GLU A 61 -2.20 -11.01 9.12
CA GLU A 61 -3.36 -10.25 8.63
C GLU A 61 -3.13 -9.64 7.23
N ASP A 62 -1.87 -9.50 6.81
CA ASP A 62 -1.51 -9.00 5.49
C ASP A 62 -1.60 -10.08 4.40
N ALA A 63 -1.68 -11.36 4.78
CA ALA A 63 -1.62 -12.49 3.86
C ALA A 63 -2.72 -12.50 2.77
N PRO A 64 -4.00 -12.17 3.06
CA PRO A 64 -5.03 -12.12 2.01
C PRO A 64 -4.70 -11.08 0.92
N PHE A 65 -4.26 -9.89 1.33
CA PHE A 65 -3.85 -8.84 0.41
C PHE A 65 -2.62 -9.26 -0.41
N LEU A 66 -1.56 -9.77 0.24
CA LEU A 66 -0.35 -10.17 -0.48
C LEU A 66 -0.60 -11.31 -1.48
N LYS A 67 -1.45 -12.27 -1.14
CA LYS A 67 -1.85 -13.35 -2.06
C LYS A 67 -2.61 -12.83 -3.28
N SER A 68 -3.43 -11.79 -3.12
CA SER A 68 -4.20 -11.22 -4.23
C SER A 68 -3.31 -10.57 -5.31
N LEU A 69 -2.09 -10.15 -4.95
CA LEU A 69 -1.12 -9.55 -5.88
C LEU A 69 -0.67 -10.51 -6.99
N SER A 70 -0.82 -11.83 -6.81
CA SER A 70 -0.56 -12.82 -7.87
C SER A 70 -1.46 -12.64 -9.09
N ALA A 71 -2.61 -11.97 -8.94
CA ALA A 71 -3.52 -11.61 -10.02
C ALA A 71 -3.32 -10.17 -10.53
N ASP A 72 -2.28 -9.45 -10.09
CA ASP A 72 -2.03 -8.08 -10.53
C ASP A 72 -1.79 -8.02 -12.06
N ARG A 73 -2.31 -6.96 -12.69
CA ARG A 73 -2.17 -6.71 -14.13
C ARG A 73 -0.74 -6.50 -14.61
N SER A 74 0.20 -6.20 -13.71
CA SER A 74 1.62 -6.04 -14.01
C SER A 74 2.38 -7.30 -13.63
N GLY A 75 3.17 -7.85 -14.57
CA GLY A 75 4.13 -8.92 -14.27
C GLY A 75 5.08 -8.56 -13.13
N LYS A 76 5.61 -7.34 -13.13
CA LYS A 76 6.54 -6.86 -12.10
C LYS A 76 5.95 -6.85 -10.68
N VAL A 77 4.65 -6.58 -10.53
CA VAL A 77 3.98 -6.60 -9.22
C VAL A 77 3.67 -8.03 -8.79
N ARG A 78 3.38 -8.94 -9.74
CA ARG A 78 3.16 -10.37 -9.46
C ARG A 78 4.43 -11.09 -9.00
N GLU A 79 5.60 -10.61 -9.40
CA GLU A 79 6.92 -11.23 -9.17
C GLU A 79 7.68 -10.64 -7.96
N LEU A 80 7.07 -9.72 -7.20
CA LEU A 80 7.60 -9.19 -5.94
C LEU A 80 7.80 -10.30 -4.90
#